data_AF-A0A1I3IEK7-F1
#
_entry.id   AF-A0A1I3IEK7-F1
#
_cell.length_a   1.000
_cell.length_b   1.000
_cell.length_c   1.000
_cell.angle_alpha   90.00
_cell.angle_beta   90.00
_cell.angle_gamma   90.00
#
_symmetry.space_group_name_H-M   'P 1'
#
loop_
_entity.id
_entity.type
_entity.pdbx_description
1 polymer ?
#
loop_
_entity_poly.entity_id
_entity_poly.type
_entity_poly.pdbx_seq_one_letter_code
_entity_poly.pdbx_strand_id
1 'polypeptide(L)'
;MKCNSKYVNLKPFLVCMLAMFICFGSCQKSDDEDIVPKKEEVSVTLSLKLPTLPSGLKTYTINEVDENLIEEVDVLVFKKDIDGKERFSYRATGIVVPLPPPNNDKAELTASLRRDEDTGNEYRLVILVNARQQLDTYGINLGETKESLQKHLIYEHSDKWQAKIEGGPFTPLPMWGETDLISGMNVPMIHTEEIDLLRSIVRVDVVADQLIGIFTLTEVHVYNSKSSGLIMPDKNKFENNEPSLPVSLGLPNNSTLKYEVSGNKLEREIYLFEATAGTANPDPTATALVIGGYYNADVSTPCFYRIDFKDAANNLIPLLRNHHYVINITGADNSGSPEDHEDDAFEQPSLPNLFLYWGGSGTRPNYFFERRLIKPPSQRRTEIVSTGGRGINYTITAIDETH
;
A
#
# COMPACT_ATOMS: atom_id res chain seq x y z
N MET A 1 -76.56 24.93 59.17
CA MET A 1 -75.49 25.04 60.17
C MET A 1 -74.50 26.08 59.64
N LYS A 2 -74.43 27.23 60.33
CA LYS A 2 -73.64 28.49 60.15
C LYS A 2 -73.02 28.76 58.74
N CYS A 3 -73.56 29.66 57.88
CA CYS A 3 -73.57 31.15 57.94
C CYS A 3 -72.13 31.71 57.70
N ASN A 4 -71.73 32.57 56.74
CA ASN A 4 -72.28 33.65 55.90
C ASN A 4 -71.32 33.78 54.66
N SER A 5 -71.72 34.06 53.42
CA SER A 5 -72.27 35.30 52.81
C SER A 5 -71.26 36.47 52.66
N LYS A 6 -71.17 36.98 51.41
CA LYS A 6 -70.86 38.36 50.93
C LYS A 6 -69.39 38.78 50.72
N TYR A 7 -69.01 39.57 49.71
CA TYR A 7 -69.51 40.06 48.39
C TYR A 7 -68.36 40.99 47.85
N VAL A 8 -68.36 41.35 46.55
CA VAL A 8 -67.91 42.67 45.97
C VAL A 8 -66.49 42.88 45.35
N ASN A 9 -66.54 43.27 44.05
CA ASN A 9 -65.78 44.25 43.20
C ASN A 9 -64.26 44.42 43.34
N LEU A 10 -63.44 44.40 42.27
CA LEU A 10 -63.41 45.18 41.00
C LEU A 10 -62.86 46.62 41.13
N LYS A 11 -61.58 46.77 40.71
CA LYS A 11 -60.80 47.95 40.24
C LYS A 11 -60.35 49.00 41.29
N PRO A 12 -59.46 49.96 40.96
CA PRO A 12 -58.18 49.95 40.21
C PRO A 12 -57.08 50.79 40.95
N PHE A 13 -55.83 50.81 40.48
CA PHE A 13 -54.87 51.87 40.83
C PHE A 13 -53.96 52.11 39.60
N LEU A 14 -54.11 53.21 38.86
CA LEU A 14 -53.47 54.52 39.11
C LEU A 14 -51.93 54.32 39.06
N VAL A 15 -51.18 54.86 38.11
CA VAL A 15 -50.81 56.28 38.05
C VAL A 15 -49.98 56.55 36.77
N CYS A 16 -50.39 57.62 36.08
CA CYS A 16 -49.63 58.66 35.34
C CYS A 16 -48.55 58.27 34.30
N MET A 17 -48.79 58.67 33.04
CA MET A 17 -48.17 59.83 32.36
C MET A 17 -46.69 59.60 32.05
N LEU A 18 -46.20 59.70 30.82
CA LEU A 18 -46.32 60.82 29.89
C LEU A 18 -45.83 60.28 28.53
N ALA A 19 -46.64 60.21 27.47
CA ALA A 19 -46.64 61.13 26.32
C ALA A 19 -45.22 61.63 25.95
N MET A 20 -44.67 61.50 24.73
CA MET A 20 -45.22 61.73 23.39
C MET A 20 -44.08 61.36 22.41
N PHE A 21 -44.26 60.40 21.49
CA PHE A 21 -44.41 60.65 20.05
C PHE A 21 -43.30 61.52 19.40
N ILE A 22 -42.43 60.90 18.57
CA ILE A 22 -42.31 61.09 17.10
C ILE A 22 -40.92 60.67 16.56
N CYS A 23 -41.01 59.85 15.51
CA CYS A 23 -40.09 59.41 14.46
C CYS A 23 -38.75 60.15 14.22
N PHE A 24 -37.65 59.39 14.02
CA PHE A 24 -37.01 59.08 12.72
C PHE A 24 -35.56 58.56 12.95
N GLY A 25 -35.21 57.46 12.26
CA GLY A 25 -33.85 57.15 11.78
C GLY A 25 -32.79 56.71 12.81
N SER A 26 -32.31 55.47 12.70
CA SER A 26 -30.92 55.19 12.32
C SER A 26 -30.65 53.69 12.33
N CYS A 27 -30.09 53.22 11.22
CA CYS A 27 -29.23 52.05 11.18
C CYS A 27 -28.19 52.17 12.30
N GLN A 28 -28.14 51.22 13.23
CA GLN A 28 -26.96 51.04 14.06
C GLN A 28 -26.26 49.76 13.60
N LYS A 29 -25.23 50.02 12.81
CA LYS A 29 -24.07 49.18 12.57
C LYS A 29 -23.43 48.88 13.93
N SER A 30 -23.50 47.65 14.38
CA SER A 30 -22.63 47.13 15.44
C SER A 30 -21.43 46.49 14.73
N ASP A 31 -20.36 47.27 14.61
CA ASP A 31 -19.05 46.80 14.18
C ASP A 31 -18.39 46.01 15.34
N ASP A 32 -17.61 45.02 14.94
CA ASP A 32 -16.51 44.37 15.66
C ASP A 32 -16.83 43.37 16.78
N GLU A 33 -17.32 42.20 16.37
CA GLU A 33 -16.55 40.98 16.63
C GLU A 33 -15.96 40.52 15.30
N ASP A 34 -14.67 40.17 15.27
CA ASP A 34 -13.98 39.59 14.12
C ASP A 34 -14.71 38.31 13.67
N ILE A 35 -15.73 38.47 12.84
CA ILE A 35 -16.22 37.41 11.97
C ILE A 35 -15.10 37.25 10.95
N VAL A 36 -14.16 36.36 11.24
CA VAL A 36 -13.38 35.71 10.18
C VAL A 36 -14.42 35.29 9.15
N PRO A 37 -14.43 35.86 7.92
CA PRO A 37 -15.40 35.43 6.94
C PRO A 37 -15.19 33.93 6.77
N LYS A 38 -16.23 33.13 7.07
CA LYS A 38 -16.28 31.73 6.65
C LYS A 38 -15.95 31.78 5.16
N LYS A 39 -14.73 31.39 4.78
CA LYS A 39 -14.40 31.19 3.37
C LYS A 39 -15.49 30.27 2.85
N GLU A 40 -16.31 30.73 1.91
CA GLU A 40 -17.38 29.90 1.37
C GLU A 40 -16.76 28.60 0.90
N GLU A 41 -17.27 27.46 1.38
CA GLU A 41 -16.76 26.16 0.95
C GLU A 41 -17.27 25.86 -0.47
N VAL A 42 -16.46 25.17 -1.25
CA VAL A 42 -16.81 24.66 -2.57
C VAL A 42 -16.76 23.13 -2.52
N SER A 43 -17.85 22.48 -2.93
CA SER A 43 -17.84 21.03 -3.11
C SER A 43 -17.05 20.71 -4.37
N VAL A 44 -16.12 19.77 -4.28
CA VAL A 44 -15.34 19.27 -5.41
C VAL A 44 -15.59 17.79 -5.54
N THR A 45 -15.88 17.34 -6.77
CA THR A 45 -16.04 15.93 -7.11
C THR A 45 -14.94 15.53 -8.08
N LEU A 46 -14.11 14.57 -7.68
CA LEU A 46 -12.99 14.05 -8.43
C LEU A 46 -13.31 12.64 -8.92
N SER A 47 -12.93 12.34 -10.16
CA SER A 47 -12.98 10.98 -10.70
C SER A 47 -11.68 10.27 -10.36
N LEU A 48 -11.77 9.10 -9.73
CA LEU A 48 -10.63 8.27 -9.35
C LEU A 48 -10.62 7.01 -10.21
N LYS A 49 -9.45 6.63 -10.71
CA LYS A 49 -9.18 5.28 -11.21
C LYS A 49 -8.51 4.47 -10.11
N LEU A 50 -9.14 3.36 -9.76
CA LEU A 50 -8.60 2.40 -8.80
C LEU A 50 -7.61 1.46 -9.49
N PRO A 51 -6.61 0.95 -8.77
CA PRO A 51 -5.72 -0.08 -9.29
C PRO A 51 -6.50 -1.26 -9.88
N THR A 52 -6.10 -1.69 -11.08
CA THR A 52 -6.72 -2.81 -11.78
C THR A 52 -6.60 -4.08 -10.95
N LEU A 53 -7.72 -4.76 -10.70
CA LEU A 53 -7.66 -6.13 -10.17
C LEU A 53 -7.22 -7.06 -11.32
N PRO A 54 -6.23 -7.94 -11.11
CA PRO A 54 -5.79 -8.87 -12.16
C PRO A 54 -6.98 -9.58 -12.79
N SER A 55 -6.98 -9.64 -14.12
CA SER A 55 -8.06 -10.25 -14.92
C SER A 55 -8.21 -11.73 -14.54
N GLY A 56 -9.10 -12.01 -13.58
CA GLY A 56 -9.27 -13.35 -13.04
C GLY A 56 -10.33 -13.48 -11.93
N LEU A 57 -10.71 -12.41 -11.24
CA LEU A 57 -11.75 -12.47 -10.21
C LEU A 57 -12.72 -11.30 -10.32
N LYS A 58 -13.93 -11.60 -10.80
CA LYS A 58 -15.13 -10.77 -10.65
C LYS A 58 -16.17 -11.58 -9.91
N THR A 59 -16.34 -11.31 -8.62
CA THR A 59 -17.63 -11.27 -7.91
C THR A 59 -17.38 -10.62 -6.55
N TYR A 60 -18.11 -9.55 -6.23
CA TYR A 60 -18.15 -8.97 -4.89
C TYR A 60 -18.80 -9.99 -3.94
N THR A 61 -18.02 -10.92 -3.42
CA THR A 61 -18.42 -11.76 -2.30
C THR A 61 -17.90 -11.11 -1.03
N ILE A 62 -18.75 -10.95 -0.01
CA ILE A 62 -18.41 -10.38 1.32
C ILE A 62 -17.21 -11.10 2.00
N ASN A 63 -16.81 -12.26 1.48
CA ASN A 63 -15.73 -13.09 2.01
C ASN A 63 -14.43 -13.04 1.18
N GLU A 64 -14.36 -12.23 0.13
CA GLU A 64 -13.16 -12.08 -0.70
C GLU A 64 -12.32 -10.88 -0.28
N VAL A 65 -11.00 -10.97 -0.51
CA VAL A 65 -10.05 -9.88 -0.27
C VAL A 65 -10.38 -8.71 -1.21
N ASP A 66 -10.83 -7.60 -0.64
CA ASP A 66 -11.05 -6.35 -1.38
C ASP A 66 -9.79 -5.47 -1.27
N GLU A 67 -8.86 -5.68 -2.22
CA GLU A 67 -7.61 -4.92 -2.34
C GLU A 67 -7.84 -3.44 -2.69
N ASN A 68 -9.09 -3.06 -3.01
CA ASN A 68 -9.53 -1.69 -3.25
C ASN A 68 -10.43 -1.17 -2.13
N LEU A 69 -10.46 -1.83 -0.95
CA LEU A 69 -11.20 -1.35 0.21
C LEU A 69 -10.71 0.05 0.60
N ILE A 70 -11.64 1.01 0.65
CA ILE A 70 -11.41 2.39 1.07
C ILE A 70 -12.16 2.61 2.38
N GLU A 71 -11.44 2.69 3.49
CA GLU A 71 -12.02 3.02 4.80
C GLU A 71 -11.96 4.52 5.09
N GLU A 72 -10.92 5.18 4.61
CA GLU A 72 -10.68 6.58 4.87
C GLU A 72 -9.94 7.27 3.74
N VAL A 73 -10.32 8.53 3.49
CA VAL A 73 -9.67 9.39 2.51
C VAL A 73 -9.42 10.78 3.07
N ASP A 74 -8.21 11.26 2.85
CA ASP A 74 -7.76 12.61 3.15
C ASP A 74 -7.32 13.31 1.87
N VAL A 75 -7.76 14.56 1.71
CA VAL A 75 -7.40 15.43 0.59
C VAL A 75 -6.51 16.53 1.13
N LEU A 76 -5.22 16.49 0.79
CA LEU A 76 -4.26 17.52 1.15
C LEU A 76 -4.22 18.57 0.04
N VAL A 77 -4.42 19.83 0.42
CA VAL A 77 -4.41 20.95 -0.50
C VAL A 77 -3.07 21.66 -0.39
N PHE A 78 -2.30 21.59 -1.46
CA PHE A 78 -1.04 22.33 -1.60
C PHE A 78 -1.25 23.52 -2.51
N LYS A 79 -0.82 24.71 -2.06
CA LYS A 79 -0.79 25.92 -2.88
C LYS A 79 0.62 26.06 -3.47
N LYS A 80 0.71 26.31 -4.77
CA LYS A 80 1.97 26.66 -5.42
C LYS A 80 2.36 28.08 -5.02
N ASP A 81 3.55 28.22 -4.47
CA ASP A 81 4.11 29.48 -4.01
C ASP A 81 4.92 30.15 -5.15
N ILE A 82 5.34 31.40 -4.95
CA ILE A 82 6.07 32.19 -5.95
C ILE A 82 7.44 31.60 -6.33
N ASP A 83 8.01 30.79 -5.42
CA ASP A 83 9.26 30.04 -5.66
C ASP A 83 9.03 28.75 -6.47
N GLY A 84 7.80 28.50 -6.91
CA GLY A 84 7.38 27.33 -7.67
C GLY A 84 7.13 26.09 -6.80
N LYS A 85 7.35 26.15 -5.48
CA LYS A 85 7.15 25.01 -4.59
C LYS A 85 5.69 24.89 -4.18
N GLU A 86 5.22 23.66 -4.13
CA GLU A 86 3.88 23.33 -3.63
C GLU A 86 3.95 23.21 -2.09
N ARG A 87 3.22 24.08 -1.39
CA ARG A 87 3.23 24.16 0.08
C ARG A 87 1.87 23.84 0.67
N PHE A 88 1.85 23.03 1.72
CA PHE A 88 0.65 22.60 2.39
C PHE A 88 -0.13 23.80 2.90
N SER A 89 -1.41 23.86 2.56
CA SER A 89 -2.33 24.91 2.97
C SER A 89 -3.30 24.40 4.03
N TYR A 90 -3.98 23.29 3.75
CA TYR A 90 -4.90 22.66 4.68
C TYR A 90 -5.24 21.24 4.21
N ARG A 91 -5.89 20.49 5.10
CA ARG A 91 -6.43 19.16 4.85
C ARG A 91 -7.95 19.20 4.88
N ALA A 92 -8.57 18.46 3.98
CA ALA A 92 -9.99 18.14 3.99
C ALA A 92 -10.15 16.61 4.08
N THR A 93 -11.37 16.17 4.42
CA THR A 93 -11.75 14.76 4.31
C THR A 93 -12.67 14.57 3.12
N GLY A 94 -12.62 13.36 2.57
CA GLY A 94 -13.41 12.98 1.41
C GLY A 94 -14.41 11.87 1.71
N ILE A 95 -15.43 11.77 0.87
CA ILE A 95 -16.31 10.61 0.76
C ILE A 95 -16.05 9.98 -0.60
N VAL A 96 -15.72 8.69 -0.62
CA VAL A 96 -15.53 7.93 -1.86
C VAL A 96 -16.71 7.00 -2.10
N VAL A 97 -17.20 6.99 -3.33
CA VAL A 97 -18.26 6.12 -3.80
C VAL A 97 -17.74 5.31 -4.98
N PRO A 98 -17.48 3.99 -4.81
CA PRO A 98 -17.15 3.10 -5.93
C PRO A 98 -18.27 3.08 -6.96
N LEU A 99 -17.90 3.03 -8.25
CA LEU A 99 -18.87 2.96 -9.33
C LEU A 99 -19.27 1.51 -9.63
N PRO A 100 -20.56 1.27 -9.95
CA PRO A 100 -21.04 -0.08 -10.27
C PRO A 100 -20.50 -0.55 -11.63
N PRO A 101 -20.61 -1.87 -11.93
CA PRO A 101 -20.28 -2.40 -13.24
C PRO A 101 -20.97 -1.62 -14.39
N PRO A 102 -20.27 -1.34 -15.51
CA PRO A 102 -18.97 -1.90 -15.89
C PRO A 102 -17.74 -1.17 -15.33
N ASN A 103 -17.91 -0.06 -14.58
CA ASN A 103 -16.83 0.83 -14.13
C ASN A 103 -16.32 0.47 -12.72
N ASN A 104 -16.17 -0.82 -12.44
CA ASN A 104 -15.79 -1.31 -11.10
C ASN A 104 -14.32 -1.00 -10.73
N ASP A 105 -13.58 -0.41 -11.65
CA ASP A 105 -12.23 0.16 -11.52
C ASP A 105 -12.25 1.67 -11.26
N LYS A 106 -13.43 2.29 -11.08
CA LYS A 106 -13.58 3.73 -10.89
C LYS A 106 -14.32 4.06 -9.60
N ALA A 107 -14.05 5.24 -9.05
CA ALA A 107 -14.78 5.79 -7.92
C ALA A 107 -14.93 7.31 -8.04
N GLU A 108 -15.96 7.86 -7.39
CA GLU A 108 -16.13 9.32 -7.24
C GLU A 108 -15.74 9.74 -5.82
N LEU A 109 -14.85 10.73 -5.71
CA LEU A 109 -14.45 11.36 -4.45
C LEU A 109 -15.09 12.73 -4.34
N THR A 110 -15.90 12.95 -3.32
CA THR A 110 -16.45 14.27 -2.98
C THR A 110 -15.79 14.84 -1.74
N ALA A 111 -15.30 16.07 -1.81
CA ALA A 111 -14.70 16.79 -0.68
C ALA A 111 -15.15 18.26 -0.65
N SER A 112 -15.28 18.83 0.55
CA SER A 112 -15.56 20.26 0.74
C SER A 112 -14.24 21.02 0.92
N LEU A 113 -13.90 21.87 -0.04
CA LEU A 113 -12.66 22.64 -0.09
C LEU A 113 -12.94 24.13 0.17
N ARG A 114 -11.92 24.89 0.55
CA ARG A 114 -12.04 26.35 0.72
C ARG A 114 -12.06 27.03 -0.64
N ARG A 115 -13.07 27.84 -0.94
CA ARG A 115 -13.12 28.61 -2.18
C ARG A 115 -11.93 29.56 -2.30
N ASP A 116 -11.43 29.68 -3.53
CA ASP A 116 -10.49 30.73 -3.95
C ASP A 116 -10.87 31.21 -5.35
N GLU A 117 -11.26 32.49 -5.46
CA GLU A 117 -11.65 33.10 -6.74
C GLU A 117 -10.47 33.64 -7.54
N ASP A 118 -9.30 33.76 -6.91
CA ASP A 118 -8.09 34.25 -7.57
C ASP A 118 -7.47 33.13 -8.42
N THR A 119 -7.72 33.20 -9.73
CA THR A 119 -7.17 32.26 -10.72
C THR A 119 -5.65 32.39 -10.89
N GLY A 120 -5.01 33.39 -10.29
CA GLY A 120 -3.55 33.48 -10.22
C GLY A 120 -2.95 32.50 -9.21
N ASN A 121 -3.76 31.96 -8.29
CA ASN A 121 -3.34 30.93 -7.36
C ASN A 121 -3.49 29.54 -7.99
N GLU A 122 -2.47 28.71 -7.90
CA GLU A 122 -2.49 27.34 -8.39
C GLU A 122 -2.44 26.35 -7.22
N TYR A 123 -3.21 25.26 -7.33
CA TYR A 123 -3.37 24.27 -6.28
C TYR A 123 -3.13 22.86 -6.80
N ARG A 124 -2.48 22.01 -5.98
CA ARG A 124 -2.39 20.57 -6.17
C ARG A 124 -3.24 19.90 -5.09
N LEU A 125 -4.11 18.98 -5.50
CA LEU A 125 -4.78 18.10 -4.55
C LEU A 125 -4.02 16.78 -4.50
N VAL A 126 -3.59 16.39 -3.31
CA VAL A 126 -3.00 15.07 -3.04
C VAL A 126 -4.03 14.25 -2.28
N ILE A 127 -4.39 13.10 -2.83
CA ILE A 127 -5.36 12.17 -2.27
C ILE A 127 -4.57 11.07 -1.56
N LEU A 128 -4.85 10.88 -0.27
CA LEU A 128 -4.31 9.79 0.53
C LEU A 128 -5.45 8.91 1.00
N VAL A 129 -5.32 7.61 0.78
CA VAL A 129 -6.32 6.61 1.16
C VAL A 129 -5.69 5.63 2.15
N ASN A 130 -6.44 5.29 3.21
CA ASN A 130 -6.02 4.33 4.25
C ASN A 130 -4.65 4.66 4.88
N ALA A 131 -4.39 5.95 5.12
CA ALA A 131 -3.11 6.46 5.60
C ALA A 131 -3.25 7.58 6.64
N ARG A 132 -4.44 7.75 7.22
CA ARG A 132 -4.75 8.85 8.14
C ARG A 132 -3.92 8.79 9.40
N GLN A 133 -3.74 7.59 9.96
CA GLN A 133 -2.96 7.41 11.18
C GLN A 133 -1.52 7.90 11.00
N GLN A 134 -0.90 7.58 9.86
CA GLN A 134 0.45 8.01 9.52
C GLN A 134 0.50 9.53 9.35
N LEU A 135 -0.50 10.11 8.68
CA LEU A 135 -0.61 11.55 8.48
C LEU A 135 -0.83 12.32 9.80
N ASP A 136 -1.69 11.81 10.68
CA ASP A 136 -1.98 12.37 12.00
C ASP A 136 -0.74 12.32 12.90
N THR A 137 -0.02 11.19 12.87
CA THR A 137 1.23 11.00 13.61
C THR A 137 2.33 11.93 13.11
N TYR A 138 2.43 12.11 11.79
CA TYR A 138 3.39 13.03 11.19
C TYR A 138 3.12 14.48 11.58
N GLY A 139 1.85 14.91 11.60
CA GLY A 139 1.46 16.26 12.00
C GLY A 139 1.99 17.33 11.05
N ILE A 140 1.50 17.34 9.81
CA ILE A 140 1.96 18.27 8.77
C ILE A 140 1.81 19.75 9.18
N ASN A 141 2.88 20.53 8.97
CA ASN A 141 2.90 21.95 9.29
C ASN A 141 2.37 22.81 8.13
N LEU A 142 1.67 23.89 8.44
CA LEU A 142 1.29 24.90 7.45
C LEU A 142 2.53 25.43 6.72
N GLY A 143 2.50 25.46 5.39
CA GLY A 143 3.60 25.94 4.56
C GLY A 143 4.71 24.92 4.28
N GLU A 144 4.61 23.72 4.85
CA GLU A 144 5.53 22.62 4.56
C GLU A 144 5.44 22.20 3.09
N THR A 145 6.58 21.88 2.45
CA THR A 145 6.58 21.53 1.03
C THR A 145 6.05 20.11 0.79
N LYS A 146 5.39 19.88 -0.34
CA LYS A 146 4.96 18.52 -0.76
C LYS A 146 6.13 17.53 -0.79
N GLU A 147 7.30 17.98 -1.26
CA GLU A 147 8.53 17.19 -1.27
C GLU A 147 9.02 16.81 0.14
N SER A 148 8.88 17.71 1.12
CA SER A 148 9.22 17.41 2.51
C SER A 148 8.28 16.34 3.08
N LEU A 149 6.97 16.51 2.89
CA LEU A 149 5.99 15.52 3.30
C LEU A 149 6.27 14.15 2.65
N GLN A 150 6.48 14.13 1.34
CA GLN A 150 6.72 12.90 0.58
C GLN A 150 7.87 12.05 1.15
N LYS A 151 8.96 12.69 1.60
CA LYS A 151 10.13 12.01 2.16
C LYS A 151 9.92 11.44 3.56
N HIS A 152 8.93 11.94 4.30
CA HIS A 152 8.74 11.60 5.72
C HIS A 152 7.40 10.91 6.03
N LEU A 153 6.45 10.91 5.09
CA LEU A 153 5.18 10.21 5.25
C LEU A 153 5.38 8.71 4.99
N ILE A 154 5.78 8.01 6.04
CA ILE A 154 6.16 6.61 6.05
C ILE A 154 5.01 5.77 6.62
N TYR A 155 4.74 4.63 5.97
CA TYR A 155 3.92 3.57 6.52
C TYR A 155 4.83 2.49 7.10
N GLU A 156 4.67 2.18 8.38
CA GLU A 156 5.41 1.11 9.05
C GLU A 156 4.52 -0.12 9.21
N HIS A 157 5.02 -1.28 8.78
CA HIS A 157 4.37 -2.57 8.94
C HIS A 157 5.42 -3.68 8.86
N SER A 158 5.65 -4.39 9.96
CA SER A 158 6.69 -5.44 10.07
C SER A 158 6.12 -6.84 10.15
N ASP A 159 4.80 -7.03 10.14
CA ASP A 159 4.20 -8.36 10.21
C ASP A 159 3.63 -8.77 8.86
N LYS A 160 3.08 -9.98 8.76
CA LYS A 160 2.28 -10.37 7.59
C LYS A 160 1.11 -9.40 7.46
N TRP A 161 0.82 -8.98 6.23
CA TRP A 161 -0.39 -8.21 5.98
C TRP A 161 -1.61 -9.09 6.28
N GLN A 162 -2.61 -8.56 6.98
CA GLN A 162 -3.83 -9.32 7.23
C GLN A 162 -4.63 -9.36 5.94
N ALA A 163 -4.42 -10.42 5.17
CA ALA A 163 -4.98 -10.58 3.84
C ALA A 163 -6.28 -11.40 3.82
N LYS A 164 -6.58 -12.16 4.87
CA LYS A 164 -7.78 -13.01 4.98
C LYS A 164 -8.65 -12.57 6.14
N ILE A 165 -9.95 -12.85 6.06
CA ILE A 165 -10.89 -12.69 7.17
C ILE A 165 -10.59 -13.69 8.30
N GLU A 166 -10.01 -14.85 7.98
CA GLU A 166 -9.53 -15.81 8.97
C GLU A 166 -8.30 -15.27 9.69
N GLY A 167 -8.52 -14.62 10.84
CA GLY A 167 -7.49 -13.97 11.64
C GLY A 167 -7.80 -12.52 12.02
N GLY A 168 -8.75 -11.88 11.35
CA GLY A 168 -9.15 -10.49 11.58
C GLY A 168 -9.68 -9.82 10.32
N PRO A 169 -10.11 -8.56 10.37
CA PRO A 169 -10.44 -7.82 9.16
C PRO A 169 -9.20 -7.62 8.28
N PHE A 170 -9.40 -7.54 6.96
CA PHE A 170 -8.36 -7.16 6.02
C PHE A 170 -7.72 -5.84 6.44
N THR A 171 -6.38 -5.74 6.43
CA THR A 171 -5.71 -4.45 6.63
C THR A 171 -5.80 -3.65 5.33
N PRO A 172 -6.52 -2.52 5.29
CA PRO A 172 -6.69 -1.75 4.06
C PRO A 172 -5.35 -1.24 3.53
N LEU A 173 -5.21 -1.24 2.20
CA LEU A 173 -3.95 -0.89 1.56
C LEU A 173 -3.82 0.63 1.43
N PRO A 174 -2.69 1.25 1.82
CA PRO A 174 -2.47 2.67 1.59
C PRO A 174 -2.38 2.97 0.09
N MET A 175 -3.09 4.00 -0.36
CA MET A 175 -3.03 4.46 -1.76
C MET A 175 -2.80 5.97 -1.84
N TRP A 176 -2.25 6.40 -2.97
CA TRP A 176 -1.95 7.79 -3.26
C TRP A 176 -2.32 8.15 -4.69
N GLY A 177 -2.80 9.37 -4.90
CA GLY A 177 -2.91 10.00 -6.21
C GLY A 177 -2.82 11.52 -6.09
N GLU A 178 -2.62 12.21 -7.21
CA GLU A 178 -2.65 13.67 -7.24
C GLU A 178 -3.27 14.21 -8.52
N THR A 179 -3.92 15.37 -8.43
CA THR A 179 -4.45 16.08 -9.59
C THR A 179 -3.33 16.73 -10.38
N ASP A 180 -3.61 17.26 -11.58
CA ASP A 180 -2.83 18.36 -12.13
C ASP A 180 -2.94 19.65 -11.31
N LEU A 181 -2.16 20.70 -11.64
CA LEU A 181 -2.34 22.01 -11.02
C LEU A 181 -3.69 22.61 -11.44
N ILE A 182 -4.45 23.05 -10.46
CA ILE A 182 -5.78 23.64 -10.60
C ILE A 182 -5.67 25.15 -10.33
N SER A 183 -6.10 25.99 -11.28
CA SER A 183 -6.14 27.44 -11.09
C SER A 183 -7.38 27.87 -10.31
N GLY A 184 -7.18 28.54 -9.18
CA GLY A 184 -8.25 28.88 -8.24
C GLY A 184 -8.96 27.64 -7.66
N MET A 185 -10.07 27.90 -6.97
CA MET A 185 -11.02 26.91 -6.45
C MET A 185 -12.41 27.55 -6.41
N ASN A 186 -12.95 27.92 -7.58
CA ASN A 186 -14.14 28.78 -7.69
C ASN A 186 -15.37 28.10 -8.31
N VAL A 187 -15.26 26.85 -8.78
CA VAL A 187 -16.37 26.13 -9.43
C VAL A 187 -16.80 24.94 -8.56
N PRO A 188 -18.12 24.76 -8.30
CA PRO A 188 -18.65 23.63 -7.54
C PRO A 188 -18.52 22.25 -8.22
N MET A 189 -17.92 22.18 -9.41
CA MET A 189 -17.61 20.94 -10.13
C MET A 189 -16.29 21.15 -10.89
N ILE A 190 -15.18 20.79 -10.27
CA ILE A 190 -13.93 20.61 -10.99
C ILE A 190 -13.92 19.16 -11.46
N HIS A 191 -14.36 18.91 -12.69
CA HIS A 191 -14.02 17.67 -13.38
C HIS A 191 -12.52 17.75 -13.70
N THR A 192 -11.69 17.38 -12.73
CA THR A 192 -10.31 17.05 -13.06
C THR A 192 -10.34 15.81 -13.95
N GLU A 193 -9.30 15.66 -14.75
CA GLU A 193 -9.01 14.39 -15.40
C GLU A 193 -9.04 13.25 -14.36
N GLU A 194 -9.27 12.04 -14.85
CA GLU A 194 -9.29 10.84 -14.01
C GLU A 194 -7.95 10.72 -13.27
N ILE A 195 -8.01 10.63 -11.94
CA ILE A 195 -6.83 10.56 -11.07
C ILE A 195 -6.51 9.09 -10.83
N ASP A 196 -5.33 8.66 -11.26
CA ASP A 196 -4.82 7.33 -10.93
C ASP A 196 -4.50 7.25 -9.43
N LEU A 197 -5.19 6.35 -8.72
CA LEU A 197 -4.77 5.92 -7.39
C LEU A 197 -3.80 4.75 -7.52
N LEU A 198 -2.65 4.90 -6.86
CA LEU A 198 -1.58 3.91 -6.83
C LEU A 198 -1.48 3.34 -5.42
N ARG A 199 -1.41 2.01 -5.30
CA ARG A 199 -1.04 1.37 -4.03
C ARG A 199 0.39 1.73 -3.67
N SER A 200 0.65 2.00 -2.39
CA SER A 200 2.02 2.20 -1.89
C SER A 200 2.76 0.87 -1.62
N ILE A 201 2.14 -0.26 -1.97
CA ILE A 201 2.60 -1.62 -1.69
C ILE A 201 2.69 -2.44 -2.97
N VAL A 202 3.39 -3.57 -2.86
CA VAL A 202 3.62 -4.59 -3.88
C VAL A 202 2.81 -5.83 -3.54
N ARG A 203 2.17 -6.45 -4.53
CA ARG A 203 1.54 -7.76 -4.40
C ARG A 203 2.45 -8.84 -4.97
N VAL A 204 2.57 -9.97 -4.28
CA VAL A 204 3.28 -11.16 -4.78
C VAL A 204 2.37 -12.38 -4.68
N ASP A 205 2.23 -13.10 -5.79
CA ASP A 205 1.53 -14.38 -5.85
C ASP A 205 2.52 -15.48 -6.23
N VAL A 206 2.37 -16.67 -5.63
CA VAL A 206 3.17 -17.85 -5.93
C VAL A 206 2.26 -18.99 -6.36
N VAL A 207 2.48 -19.53 -7.56
CA VAL A 207 1.63 -20.56 -8.16
C VAL A 207 2.46 -21.74 -8.62
N ALA A 208 2.12 -22.95 -8.17
CA ALA A 208 2.77 -24.20 -8.54
C ALA A 208 1.80 -25.21 -9.21
N ASP A 209 0.71 -24.72 -9.80
CA ASP A 209 -0.34 -25.55 -10.43
C ASP A 209 0.19 -26.44 -11.56
N GLN A 210 1.27 -26.04 -12.24
CA GLN A 210 1.89 -26.83 -13.31
C GLN A 210 2.64 -28.07 -12.79
N LEU A 211 2.87 -28.16 -11.48
CA LEU A 211 3.64 -29.22 -10.85
C LEU A 211 2.81 -30.19 -10.03
N ILE A 212 1.49 -30.21 -10.17
CA ILE A 212 0.62 -31.18 -9.48
C ILE A 212 1.13 -32.62 -9.73
N GLY A 213 1.37 -33.35 -8.65
CA GLY A 213 1.91 -34.72 -8.69
C GLY A 213 3.45 -34.82 -8.75
N ILE A 214 4.15 -33.69 -8.95
CA ILE A 214 5.62 -33.59 -8.98
C ILE A 214 6.13 -32.77 -7.79
N PHE A 215 5.45 -31.67 -7.46
CA PHE A 215 5.79 -30.84 -6.30
C PHE A 215 4.51 -30.32 -5.66
N THR A 216 4.43 -30.44 -4.34
CA THR A 216 3.35 -29.88 -3.53
C THR A 216 3.91 -28.71 -2.75
N LEU A 217 3.51 -27.49 -3.10
CA LEU A 217 3.89 -26.28 -2.39
C LEU A 217 3.11 -26.21 -1.08
N THR A 218 3.82 -26.11 0.04
CA THR A 218 3.20 -26.06 1.38
C THR A 218 3.55 -24.81 2.16
N GLU A 219 4.63 -24.12 1.81
CA GLU A 219 5.02 -22.90 2.51
C GLU A 219 5.82 -21.93 1.62
N VAL A 220 5.71 -20.65 1.95
CA VAL A 220 6.50 -19.56 1.35
C VAL A 220 7.06 -18.70 2.47
N HIS A 221 8.37 -18.45 2.41
CA HIS A 221 9.10 -17.62 3.36
C HIS A 221 9.60 -16.37 2.64
N VAL A 222 9.32 -15.17 3.14
CA VAL A 222 9.83 -13.90 2.60
C VAL A 222 10.98 -13.42 3.48
N TYR A 223 12.18 -13.41 2.90
CA TYR A 223 13.39 -12.90 3.54
C TYR A 223 13.64 -11.45 3.16
N ASN A 224 14.19 -10.68 4.09
CA ASN A 224 14.59 -9.28 3.89
C ASN A 224 13.49 -8.37 3.29
N SER A 225 12.22 -8.65 3.55
CA SER A 225 11.14 -7.69 3.28
C SER A 225 11.42 -6.40 4.05
N LYS A 226 11.05 -5.24 3.52
CA LYS A 226 11.19 -3.98 4.26
C LYS A 226 10.07 -3.87 5.30
N SER A 227 10.35 -3.28 6.46
CA SER A 227 9.35 -3.02 7.50
C SER A 227 8.63 -1.69 7.35
N SER A 228 8.99 -0.90 6.33
CA SER A 228 8.37 0.39 6.05
C SER A 228 8.56 0.82 4.60
N GLY A 229 7.71 1.74 4.14
CA GLY A 229 7.74 2.32 2.81
C GLY A 229 7.12 3.71 2.76
N LEU A 230 7.39 4.46 1.69
CA LEU A 230 6.78 5.78 1.49
C LEU A 230 5.36 5.65 0.95
N ILE A 231 4.41 6.34 1.57
CA ILE A 231 3.03 6.39 1.08
C ILE A 231 2.99 7.07 -0.29
N MET A 232 3.68 8.21 -0.40
CA MET A 232 3.79 8.99 -1.63
C MET A 232 5.10 8.64 -2.40
N PRO A 233 5.04 8.38 -3.72
CA PRO A 233 6.24 8.09 -4.48
C PRO A 233 7.13 9.34 -4.63
N ASP A 234 8.43 9.11 -4.79
CA ASP A 234 9.29 10.13 -5.40
C ASP A 234 8.98 10.14 -6.89
N LYS A 235 8.59 11.30 -7.41
CA LYS A 235 8.13 11.44 -8.80
C LYS A 235 9.17 10.94 -9.81
N ASN A 236 10.43 11.32 -9.63
CA ASN A 236 11.49 10.94 -10.57
C ASN A 236 11.77 9.44 -10.48
N LYS A 237 11.73 8.85 -9.28
CA LYS A 237 11.90 7.40 -9.12
C LYS A 237 10.75 6.64 -9.79
N PHE A 238 9.51 7.05 -9.54
CA PHE A 238 8.33 6.43 -10.13
C PHE A 238 8.35 6.49 -11.66
N GLU A 239 8.62 7.66 -12.25
CA GLU A 239 8.71 7.82 -13.72
C GLU A 239 9.82 6.97 -14.37
N ASN A 240 10.85 6.61 -13.60
CA ASN A 240 11.97 5.77 -14.07
C ASN A 240 11.82 4.29 -13.69
N ASN A 241 10.65 3.86 -13.17
CA ASN A 241 10.43 2.50 -12.64
C ASN A 241 11.47 2.08 -11.58
N GLU A 242 11.78 3.00 -10.68
CA GLU A 242 12.66 2.79 -9.54
C GLU A 242 11.89 2.85 -8.22
N PRO A 243 12.30 2.06 -7.20
CA PRO A 243 11.62 2.06 -5.91
C PRO A 243 11.80 3.40 -5.19
N SER A 244 10.71 3.91 -4.61
CA SER A 244 10.70 5.12 -3.78
C SER A 244 10.90 4.76 -2.31
N LEU A 245 12.17 4.70 -1.89
CA LEU A 245 12.54 4.25 -0.55
C LEU A 245 12.65 5.42 0.45
N PRO A 246 12.24 5.23 1.72
CA PRO A 246 12.49 6.21 2.77
C PRO A 246 13.99 6.50 2.96
N VAL A 247 14.33 7.72 3.36
CA VAL A 247 15.72 8.19 3.52
C VAL A 247 16.48 7.34 4.57
N SER A 248 15.82 7.00 5.67
CA SER A 248 16.25 5.88 6.50
C SER A 248 15.79 4.61 5.79
N LEU A 249 16.66 4.01 4.98
CA LEU A 249 16.41 2.73 4.29
C LEU A 249 15.64 1.82 5.25
N GLY A 250 14.36 1.57 4.97
CA GLY A 250 13.48 0.80 5.86
C GLY A 250 14.25 -0.42 6.32
N LEU A 251 14.44 -0.55 7.63
CA LEU A 251 15.22 -1.65 8.17
C LEU A 251 14.61 -2.94 7.60
N PRO A 252 15.45 -3.93 7.24
CA PRO A 252 14.89 -5.23 6.91
C PRO A 252 14.01 -5.64 8.09
N ASN A 253 12.91 -6.28 7.77
CA ASN A 253 12.07 -6.86 8.77
C ASN A 253 12.94 -7.78 9.64
N ASN A 254 12.82 -7.64 10.97
CA ASN A 254 13.67 -8.38 11.91
C ASN A 254 13.36 -9.89 11.89
N SER A 255 12.32 -10.30 11.18
CA SER A 255 11.89 -11.69 11.07
C SER A 255 11.41 -12.01 9.66
N THR A 256 11.70 -13.24 9.22
CA THR A 256 11.19 -13.82 7.99
C THR A 256 9.67 -13.96 8.07
N LEU A 257 8.95 -13.50 7.05
CA LEU A 257 7.49 -13.69 6.97
C LEU A 257 7.20 -15.09 6.44
N LYS A 258 6.50 -15.92 7.21
CA LYS A 258 6.21 -17.32 6.85
C LYS A 258 4.74 -17.51 6.50
N TYR A 259 4.43 -18.08 5.34
CA TYR A 259 3.07 -18.29 4.86
C TYR A 259 2.83 -19.78 4.63
N GLU A 260 1.77 -20.32 5.23
CA GLU A 260 1.31 -21.68 4.96
C GLU A 260 0.50 -21.68 3.66
N VAL A 261 0.69 -22.70 2.84
CA VAL A 261 0.06 -22.83 1.53
C VAL A 261 -0.80 -24.09 1.49
N SER A 262 -2.04 -23.91 1.06
CA SER A 262 -2.96 -25.00 0.74
C SER A 262 -3.35 -24.93 -0.72
N GLY A 263 -3.32 -26.06 -1.44
CA GLY A 263 -3.78 -26.12 -2.82
C GLY A 263 -2.79 -25.59 -3.86
N ASN A 264 -1.48 -25.67 -3.58
CA ASN A 264 -0.38 -25.35 -4.52
C ASN A 264 -0.29 -23.90 -5.00
N LYS A 265 -0.99 -22.97 -4.35
CA LYS A 265 -0.94 -21.55 -4.68
C LYS A 265 -1.15 -20.67 -3.47
N LEU A 266 -0.48 -19.54 -3.47
CA LEU A 266 -0.59 -18.48 -2.48
C LEU A 266 -0.85 -17.18 -3.24
N GLU A 267 -2.12 -16.77 -3.28
CA GLU A 267 -2.59 -15.62 -4.05
C GLU A 267 -3.19 -14.60 -3.09
N ARG A 268 -2.94 -13.31 -3.31
CA ARG A 268 -3.54 -12.22 -2.51
C ARG A 268 -3.22 -12.31 -1.02
N GLU A 269 -2.00 -12.71 -0.66
CA GLU A 269 -1.58 -12.85 0.73
C GLU A 269 -0.25 -12.16 1.05
N ILE A 270 0.67 -12.08 0.08
CA ILE A 270 1.96 -11.44 0.27
C ILE A 270 1.87 -10.00 -0.23
N TYR A 271 1.82 -9.07 0.71
CA TYR A 271 1.93 -7.64 0.44
C TYR A 271 3.21 -7.08 1.07
N LEU A 272 4.02 -6.39 0.28
CA LEU A 272 5.35 -5.91 0.66
C LEU A 272 5.51 -4.42 0.34
N PHE A 273 6.42 -3.75 1.01
CA PHE A 273 6.91 -2.44 0.53
C PHE A 273 7.92 -2.61 -0.61
N GLU A 274 8.19 -1.50 -1.29
CA GLU A 274 9.19 -1.44 -2.35
C GLU A 274 10.59 -1.86 -1.88
N ALA A 275 11.36 -2.45 -2.78
CA ALA A 275 12.72 -2.90 -2.50
C ALA A 275 13.60 -2.74 -3.75
N THR A 276 14.88 -2.45 -3.55
CA THR A 276 15.87 -2.50 -4.64
C THR A 276 16.05 -3.92 -5.15
N ALA A 277 16.43 -4.04 -6.42
CA ALA A 277 16.94 -5.30 -6.95
C ALA A 277 18.16 -5.77 -6.14
N GLY A 278 18.33 -7.09 -6.07
CA GLY A 278 19.59 -7.67 -5.60
C GLY A 278 20.74 -7.36 -6.55
N THR A 279 21.97 -7.48 -6.05
CA THR A 279 23.20 -7.22 -6.81
C THR A 279 23.99 -8.48 -7.17
N ALA A 280 23.59 -9.62 -6.62
CA ALA A 280 24.21 -10.94 -6.80
C ALA A 280 23.17 -12.07 -6.69
N ASN A 281 23.58 -13.30 -7.02
CA ASN A 281 22.76 -14.50 -6.84
C ASN A 281 23.60 -15.58 -6.11
N PRO A 282 23.39 -15.80 -4.80
CA PRO A 282 22.46 -15.09 -3.93
C PRO A 282 22.98 -13.70 -3.54
N ASP A 283 22.07 -12.76 -3.32
CA ASP A 283 22.33 -11.55 -2.54
C ASP A 283 21.64 -11.73 -1.18
N PRO A 284 22.39 -11.90 -0.06
CA PRO A 284 21.80 -12.16 1.25
C PRO A 284 21.11 -10.93 1.86
N THR A 285 21.17 -9.76 1.20
CA THR A 285 20.53 -8.52 1.66
C THR A 285 19.30 -8.14 0.84
N ALA A 286 19.11 -8.78 -0.31
CA ALA A 286 17.97 -8.57 -1.19
C ALA A 286 16.72 -9.27 -0.64
N THR A 287 15.55 -8.69 -0.93
CA THR A 287 14.27 -9.36 -0.71
C THR A 287 14.17 -10.58 -1.63
N ALA A 288 13.97 -11.76 -1.06
CA ALA A 288 13.86 -13.01 -1.79
C ALA A 288 12.84 -13.91 -1.12
N LEU A 289 12.33 -14.90 -1.87
CA LEU A 289 11.48 -15.94 -1.30
C LEU A 289 12.28 -17.23 -1.12
N VAL A 290 11.87 -18.03 -0.15
CA VAL A 290 12.16 -19.47 -0.13
C VAL A 290 10.83 -20.19 -0.14
N ILE A 291 10.63 -21.08 -1.12
CA ILE A 291 9.46 -21.94 -1.17
C ILE A 291 9.81 -23.30 -0.57
N GLY A 292 8.91 -23.84 0.23
CA GLY A 292 9.00 -25.15 0.86
C GLY A 292 7.86 -26.06 0.42
N GLY A 293 8.14 -27.34 0.30
CA GLY A 293 7.15 -28.31 -0.16
C GLY A 293 7.67 -29.73 -0.21
N TYR A 294 6.90 -30.59 -0.86
CA TYR A 294 7.19 -32.02 -0.99
C TYR A 294 7.35 -32.41 -2.45
N TYR A 295 8.42 -33.14 -2.75
CA TYR A 295 8.70 -33.62 -4.10
C TYR A 295 8.12 -35.03 -4.33
N ASN A 296 7.40 -35.21 -5.43
CA ASN A 296 6.62 -36.40 -5.77
C ASN A 296 5.67 -36.82 -4.63
N ALA A 297 5.56 -38.12 -4.39
CA ALA A 297 4.75 -38.69 -3.31
C ALA A 297 5.47 -38.74 -1.95
N ASP A 298 6.70 -38.21 -1.86
CA ASP A 298 7.44 -38.17 -0.61
C ASP A 298 6.99 -36.99 0.26
N VAL A 299 6.03 -37.27 1.13
CA VAL A 299 5.50 -36.31 2.12
C VAL A 299 6.26 -36.33 3.45
N SER A 300 7.36 -37.09 3.53
CA SER A 300 8.10 -37.26 4.79
C SER A 300 9.20 -36.24 4.99
N THR A 301 9.72 -35.69 3.90
CA THR A 301 10.91 -34.84 3.92
C THR A 301 10.71 -33.61 3.02
N PRO A 302 10.58 -32.40 3.60
CA PRO A 302 10.38 -31.20 2.82
C PRO A 302 11.64 -30.80 2.07
N CYS A 303 11.48 -30.19 0.90
CA CYS A 303 12.54 -29.54 0.15
C CYS A 303 12.29 -28.04 0.05
N PHE A 304 13.38 -27.27 0.03
CA PHE A 304 13.36 -25.81 0.01
C PHE A 304 14.17 -25.25 -1.16
N TYR A 305 13.66 -24.17 -1.78
CA TYR A 305 14.27 -23.52 -2.93
C TYR A 305 14.19 -21.99 -2.81
N ARG A 306 15.32 -21.30 -2.98
CA ARG A 306 15.36 -19.83 -3.09
C ARG A 306 14.81 -19.37 -4.44
N ILE A 307 14.05 -18.29 -4.41
CA ILE A 307 13.53 -17.56 -5.55
C ILE A 307 13.94 -16.11 -5.42
N ASP A 308 14.69 -15.63 -6.40
CA ASP A 308 15.03 -14.22 -6.56
C ASP A 308 14.12 -13.56 -7.60
N PHE A 309 13.74 -12.30 -7.38
CA PHE A 309 12.95 -11.51 -8.32
C PHE A 309 13.77 -11.15 -9.56
N LYS A 310 13.38 -11.70 -10.71
CA LYS A 310 14.09 -11.57 -11.99
C LYS A 310 13.14 -11.35 -13.15
N ASP A 311 13.62 -10.65 -14.19
CA ASP A 311 12.91 -10.53 -15.47
C ASP A 311 13.10 -11.79 -16.35
N ALA A 312 12.46 -11.79 -17.52
CA ALA A 312 12.57 -12.88 -18.49
C ALA A 312 13.99 -13.05 -19.09
N ALA A 313 14.85 -12.02 -18.97
CA ALA A 313 16.25 -12.06 -19.37
C ALA A 313 17.17 -12.48 -18.20
N ASN A 314 16.60 -12.88 -17.06
CA ASN A 314 17.27 -13.32 -15.85
C ASN A 314 18.06 -12.20 -15.12
N ASN A 315 17.75 -10.94 -15.39
CA ASN A 315 18.27 -9.81 -14.62
C ASN A 315 17.48 -9.67 -13.32
N LEU A 316 18.16 -9.35 -12.22
CA LEU A 316 17.49 -9.04 -10.95
C LEU A 316 16.70 -7.74 -11.09
N ILE A 317 15.46 -7.74 -10.62
CA ILE A 317 14.55 -6.59 -10.72
C ILE A 317 14.10 -6.10 -9.33
N PRO A 318 13.79 -4.80 -9.19
CA PRO A 318 13.25 -4.27 -7.94
C PRO A 318 11.80 -4.72 -7.71
N LEU A 319 11.34 -4.53 -6.49
CA LEU A 319 9.91 -4.56 -6.13
C LEU A 319 9.37 -3.15 -6.19
N LEU A 320 8.41 -2.92 -7.07
CA LEU A 320 7.81 -1.61 -7.32
C LEU A 320 6.39 -1.55 -6.76
N ARG A 321 6.01 -0.38 -6.23
CA ARG A 321 4.65 -0.12 -5.74
C ARG A 321 3.62 -0.31 -6.85
N ASN A 322 2.38 -0.62 -6.50
CA ASN A 322 1.29 -0.81 -7.45
C ASN A 322 1.59 -1.88 -8.53
N HIS A 323 2.51 -2.81 -8.24
CA HIS A 323 2.81 -3.93 -9.11
C HIS A 323 2.41 -5.24 -8.46
N HIS A 324 2.00 -6.17 -9.32
CA HIS A 324 1.69 -7.54 -8.98
C HIS A 324 2.71 -8.48 -9.64
N TYR A 325 3.51 -9.16 -8.82
CA TYR A 325 4.50 -10.15 -9.25
C TYR A 325 3.91 -11.55 -9.14
N VAL A 326 3.60 -12.17 -10.27
CA VAL A 326 3.13 -13.55 -10.33
C VAL A 326 4.31 -14.48 -10.59
N ILE A 327 4.66 -15.27 -9.58
CA ILE A 327 5.73 -16.26 -9.63
C ILE A 327 5.12 -17.61 -9.99
N ASN A 328 5.36 -18.08 -11.20
CA ASN A 328 4.91 -19.39 -11.66
C ASN A 328 6.04 -20.40 -11.53
N ILE A 329 5.87 -21.40 -10.68
CA ILE A 329 6.80 -22.51 -10.54
C ILE A 329 6.54 -23.52 -11.66
N THR A 330 7.55 -23.75 -12.50
CA THR A 330 7.46 -24.54 -13.73
C THR A 330 8.31 -25.81 -13.69
N GLY A 331 9.14 -25.99 -12.66
CA GLY A 331 9.88 -27.22 -12.42
C GLY A 331 10.54 -27.23 -11.05
N ALA A 332 10.60 -28.41 -10.43
CA ALA A 332 11.35 -28.65 -9.19
C ALA A 332 12.06 -30.00 -9.31
N ASP A 333 13.20 -30.16 -8.65
CA ASP A 333 13.90 -31.44 -8.60
C ASP A 333 14.31 -31.89 -7.20
N ASN A 334 14.45 -33.21 -7.09
CA ASN A 334 14.94 -33.96 -5.94
C ASN A 334 14.07 -33.87 -4.68
N SER A 335 13.98 -34.98 -3.95
CA SER A 335 13.43 -34.98 -2.60
C SER A 335 14.32 -34.18 -1.66
N GLY A 336 13.71 -33.70 -0.58
CA GLY A 336 14.44 -33.10 0.50
C GLY A 336 15.28 -34.11 1.29
N SER A 337 15.99 -33.60 2.28
CA SER A 337 16.67 -34.33 3.35
C SER A 337 16.18 -33.82 4.71
N PRO A 338 16.21 -34.63 5.78
CA PRO A 338 15.81 -34.16 7.12
C PRO A 338 16.66 -33.00 7.67
N GLU A 339 17.82 -32.73 7.06
CA GLU A 339 18.71 -31.61 7.37
C GLU A 339 18.38 -30.36 6.54
N ASP A 340 17.41 -30.43 5.62
CA ASP A 340 17.03 -29.29 4.81
C ASP A 340 16.19 -28.30 5.60
N HIS A 341 16.62 -27.05 5.57
CA HIS A 341 15.94 -25.93 6.20
C HIS A 341 15.84 -24.73 5.26
N GLU A 342 14.83 -23.89 5.50
CA GLU A 342 14.56 -22.70 4.71
C GLU A 342 15.73 -21.71 4.70
N ASP A 343 16.42 -21.56 5.84
CA ASP A 343 17.56 -20.64 6.00
C ASP A 343 18.77 -21.11 5.18
N ASP A 344 19.02 -22.42 5.13
CA ASP A 344 20.09 -22.97 4.29
C ASP A 344 19.78 -22.74 2.81
N ALA A 345 18.52 -22.88 2.39
CA ALA A 345 18.10 -22.60 1.03
C ALA A 345 18.23 -21.11 0.69
N PHE A 346 17.89 -20.20 1.62
CA PHE A 346 18.08 -18.76 1.44
C PHE A 346 19.56 -18.41 1.18
N GLU A 347 20.52 -19.08 1.82
CA GLU A 347 21.95 -18.84 1.62
C GLU A 347 22.51 -19.44 0.31
N GLN A 348 21.71 -20.23 -0.43
CA GLN A 348 22.12 -20.79 -1.73
C GLN A 348 21.58 -19.97 -2.90
N PRO A 349 22.28 -19.92 -4.05
CA PRO A 349 21.74 -19.31 -5.26
C PRO A 349 20.44 -19.99 -5.70
N SER A 350 19.53 -19.26 -6.34
CA SER A 350 18.46 -19.90 -7.10
C SER A 350 19.08 -20.60 -8.33
N LEU A 351 19.07 -21.93 -8.36
CA LEU A 351 19.63 -22.71 -9.46
C LEU A 351 18.49 -23.25 -10.35
N PRO A 352 18.62 -23.22 -11.69
CA PRO A 352 17.63 -23.83 -12.57
C PRO A 352 17.59 -25.35 -12.38
N ASN A 353 16.39 -25.93 -12.44
CA ASN A 353 16.21 -27.38 -12.48
C ASN A 353 16.84 -27.94 -13.76
N LEU A 354 17.73 -28.91 -13.56
CA LEU A 354 18.60 -29.42 -14.60
C LEU A 354 18.05 -30.63 -15.36
N PHE A 355 16.92 -31.19 -14.93
CA PHE A 355 16.27 -32.33 -15.60
C PHE A 355 15.68 -31.97 -16.97
N LEU A 356 15.54 -30.68 -17.31
CA LEU A 356 15.16 -30.22 -18.65
C LEU A 356 16.31 -30.27 -19.68
N TYR A 357 17.55 -30.54 -19.26
CA TYR A 357 18.73 -30.60 -20.15
C TYR A 357 19.08 -32.03 -20.64
N TRP A 358 18.17 -32.99 -20.58
CA TRP A 358 18.41 -34.34 -21.15
C TRP A 358 18.18 -34.39 -22.68
N GLY A 359 19.00 -33.61 -23.38
CA GLY A 359 19.23 -33.70 -24.82
C GLY A 359 20.71 -33.94 -25.10
N GLY A 360 21.20 -35.14 -24.79
CA GLY A 360 22.52 -35.63 -25.21
C GLY A 360 23.68 -35.36 -24.24
N SER A 361 24.28 -36.44 -23.73
CA SER A 361 25.55 -36.51 -22.97
C SER A 361 25.50 -36.29 -21.45
N GLY A 362 24.62 -37.02 -20.76
CA GLY A 362 25.00 -37.93 -19.67
C GLY A 362 25.84 -37.46 -18.48
N THR A 363 26.02 -36.17 -18.24
CA THR A 363 26.84 -35.66 -17.13
C THR A 363 26.12 -34.51 -16.43
N ARG A 364 25.76 -34.70 -15.16
CA ARG A 364 25.24 -33.64 -14.28
C ARG A 364 26.35 -32.61 -14.05
N PRO A 365 26.10 -31.29 -14.11
CA PRO A 365 26.99 -30.27 -13.59
C PRO A 365 27.07 -30.45 -12.07
N ASN A 366 28.26 -30.72 -11.57
CA ASN A 366 28.54 -30.62 -10.16
C ASN A 366 28.75 -29.14 -9.84
N TYR A 367 27.81 -28.52 -9.12
CA TYR A 367 28.06 -27.24 -8.47
C TYR A 367 28.88 -27.51 -7.20
N PHE A 368 30.15 -27.08 -7.20
CA PHE A 368 31.04 -27.20 -6.06
C PHE A 368 30.98 -25.92 -5.22
N PHE A 369 30.53 -26.03 -3.97
CA PHE A 369 30.57 -24.93 -3.01
C PHE A 369 31.67 -25.19 -1.97
N GLU A 370 32.64 -24.28 -1.83
CA GLU A 370 33.60 -24.32 -0.74
C GLU A 370 32.99 -23.72 0.54
N ARG A 371 32.52 -24.57 1.46
CA ARG A 371 32.18 -24.13 2.82
C ARG A 371 33.48 -23.87 3.59
N ARG A 372 33.91 -22.61 3.71
CA ARG A 372 35.11 -22.26 4.50
C ARG A 372 34.76 -22.25 5.99
N LEU A 373 34.71 -23.43 6.62
CA LEU A 373 34.62 -23.56 8.07
C LEU A 373 35.88 -22.96 8.71
N ILE A 374 35.72 -21.98 9.60
CA ILE A 374 36.82 -21.43 10.40
C ILE A 374 37.19 -22.48 11.46
N LYS A 375 38.08 -23.41 11.10
CA LYS A 375 38.71 -24.36 12.03
C LYS A 375 40.22 -24.09 12.16
N PRO A 376 40.84 -24.33 13.33
CA PRO A 376 42.26 -24.13 13.55
C PRO A 376 43.12 -25.00 12.61
N PRO A 377 44.39 -24.62 12.35
CA PRO A 377 45.20 -25.15 11.25
C PRO A 377 45.42 -26.67 11.27
N SER A 378 45.28 -27.32 12.44
CA SER A 378 45.51 -28.76 12.64
C SER A 378 44.32 -29.67 12.29
N GLN A 379 43.17 -29.11 11.87
CA GLN A 379 41.97 -29.88 11.49
C GLN A 379 41.41 -29.51 10.10
N ARG A 380 42.22 -28.94 9.21
CA ARG A 380 41.82 -28.71 7.81
C ARG A 380 41.78 -30.03 7.04
N ARG A 381 40.70 -30.78 7.22
CA ARG A 381 40.27 -31.79 6.25
C ARG A 381 39.39 -31.06 5.25
N THR A 382 39.79 -31.06 3.97
CA THR A 382 38.90 -30.63 2.88
C THR A 382 37.79 -31.66 2.78
N GLU A 383 36.69 -31.43 3.50
CA GLU A 383 35.47 -32.21 3.26
C GLU A 383 34.84 -31.66 1.98
N ILE A 384 34.97 -32.44 0.91
CA ILE A 384 34.21 -32.23 -0.32
C ILE A 384 32.77 -32.65 0.02
N VAL A 385 31.97 -31.70 0.50
CA VAL A 385 30.53 -31.91 0.62
C VAL A 385 29.94 -31.68 -0.76
N SER A 386 29.69 -32.78 -1.48
CA SER A 386 28.84 -32.79 -2.66
C SER A 386 27.40 -32.55 -2.22
N THR A 387 27.01 -31.30 -1.99
CA THR A 387 25.59 -30.94 -2.03
C THR A 387 25.19 -30.99 -3.49
N GLY A 388 24.52 -32.06 -3.92
CA GLY A 388 23.85 -32.06 -5.21
C GLY A 388 22.87 -30.89 -5.21
N GLY A 389 23.20 -29.80 -5.91
CA GLY A 389 22.40 -28.58 -5.90
C GLY A 389 20.96 -28.91 -6.33
N ARG A 390 20.00 -28.52 -5.50
CA ARG A 390 18.57 -28.56 -5.83
C ARG A 390 18.27 -27.43 -6.81
N GLY A 391 17.52 -27.75 -7.85
CA GLY A 391 17.13 -26.82 -8.89
C GLY A 391 15.63 -26.56 -8.90
N ILE A 392 15.27 -25.30 -9.14
CA ILE A 392 13.92 -24.80 -9.32
C ILE A 392 13.84 -24.00 -10.62
N ASN A 393 12.80 -24.25 -11.42
CA ASN A 393 12.47 -23.42 -12.56
C ASN A 393 11.22 -22.62 -12.23
N TYR A 394 11.28 -21.32 -12.48
CA TYR A 394 10.16 -20.41 -12.27
C TYR A 394 10.23 -19.28 -13.29
N THR A 395 9.08 -18.65 -13.54
CA THR A 395 8.98 -17.40 -14.27
C THR A 395 8.31 -16.36 -13.38
N ILE A 396 8.63 -15.09 -13.60
CA ILE A 396 8.00 -13.98 -12.90
C ILE A 396 7.37 -13.06 -13.94
N THR A 397 6.08 -12.81 -13.77
CA THR A 397 5.36 -11.77 -14.52
C THR A 397 5.13 -10.60 -13.58
N ALA A 398 5.77 -9.45 -13.85
CA ALA A 398 5.48 -8.21 -13.15
C ALA A 398 4.40 -7.44 -13.93
N ILE A 399 3.28 -7.19 -13.28
CA ILE A 399 2.11 -6.51 -13.85
C ILE A 399 2.01 -5.15 -13.16
N ASP A 400 2.07 -4.06 -13.93
CA ASP A 400 1.73 -2.73 -13.45
C ASP A 400 0.20 -2.60 -13.39
N GLU A 401 -0.35 -2.33 -12.19
CA GLU A 401 -1.78 -2.26 -11.95
C GLU A 401 -2.37 -0.87 -12.23
N THR A 402 -1.59 0.05 -12.82
CA THR A 402 -2.06 1.37 -13.26
C THR A 402 -2.95 1.29 -14.50
N HIS A 403 -2.79 0.25 -15.33
CA HIS A 403 -3.43 0.13 -16.65
C HIS A 403 -4.45 -0.99 -16.78
#